data_AF-A0A0M6WJ87-F1
#
_entry.id   AF-A0A0M6WJ87-F1
#
_cell.length_a   1.000
_cell.length_b   1.000
_cell.length_c   1.000
_cell.angle_alpha   90.00
_cell.angle_beta   90.00
_cell.angle_gamma   90.00
#
_symmetry.space_group_name_H-M   'P 1'
#
loop_
_entity.id
_entity.type
_entity.pdbx_description
1 polymer ?
#
loop_
_entity_poly.entity_id
_entity_poly.type
_entity_poly.pdbx_seq_one_letter_code
_entity_poly.pdbx_strand_id
1 'polypeptide(L)'
;MCELLKKIYDEVLVYEKDIVNRNKNVDKTVKEWLKPYQKILSDHDYNEFSEMIFSVVSMAEQTGFENGVRFAVKMLYSLLND
;
A
#
# COMPACT_ATOMS: atom_id res chain seq x y z
N MET A 1 11.13 3.59 7.29
CA MET A 1 10.79 4.97 6.89
C MET A 1 11.06 5.95 8.03
N CYS A 2 11.66 7.13 7.76
CA CYS A 2 11.80 8.19 8.77
C CYS A 2 10.47 8.94 8.97
N GLU A 3 10.31 9.61 10.12
CA GLU A 3 9.06 10.29 10.51
C GLU A 3 8.54 11.29 9.47
N LEU A 4 9.43 12.03 8.81
CA LEU A 4 9.03 12.98 7.78
C LEU A 4 8.43 12.29 6.55
N LEU A 5 9.10 11.26 6.03
CA LEU A 5 8.58 10.49 4.89
C LEU A 5 7.25 9.81 5.25
N LYS A 6 7.10 9.35 6.49
CA LYS A 6 5.85 8.75 6.98
C LYS A 6 4.70 9.74 6.95
N LYS A 7 4.90 10.97 7.42
CA LYS A 7 3.88 12.02 7.35
C LYS A 7 3.47 12.34 5.91
N ILE A 8 4.44 12.45 5.01
CA ILE A 8 4.17 12.69 3.58
C ILE A 8 3.38 11.52 2.99
N TYR A 9 3.77 10.27 3.29
CA TYR A 9 3.05 9.08 2.86
C TYR A 9 1.60 9.10 3.37
N ASP A 10 1.37 9.39 4.65
CA ASP A 10 0.03 9.45 5.24
C ASP A 10 -0.82 10.55 4.59
N GLU A 11 -0.25 11.72 4.29
CA GLU A 11 -0.96 12.81 3.59
C GLU A 11 -1.33 12.41 2.15
N VAL A 12 -0.39 11.83 1.40
CA VAL A 12 -0.62 11.36 0.02
C VAL A 12 -1.73 10.32 -0.02
N LEU A 13 -1.69 9.34 0.89
CA LEU A 13 -2.71 8.30 1.00
C LEU A 13 -4.12 8.83 1.25
N VAL A 14 -4.25 9.90 2.04
CA VAL A 14 -5.55 10.40 2.51
C VAL A 14 -6.13 11.45 1.55
N TYR A 15 -5.29 12.30 0.98
CA TYR A 15 -5.76 13.51 0.29
C TYR A 15 -5.64 13.44 -1.23
N GLU A 16 -4.79 12.57 -1.79
CA GLU A 16 -4.66 12.45 -3.24
C GLU A 16 -5.75 11.54 -3.82
N LYS A 17 -6.69 12.16 -4.55
CA LYS A 17 -7.92 11.51 -5.03
C LYS A 17 -7.66 10.29 -5.92
N ASP A 18 -6.62 10.34 -6.73
CA ASP A 18 -6.19 9.24 -7.60
C ASP A 18 -5.58 8.08 -6.80
N ILE A 19 -4.79 8.37 -5.77
CA ILE A 19 -4.26 7.37 -4.83
C ILE A 19 -5.40 6.69 -4.06
N VAL A 20 -6.32 7.46 -3.50
CA VAL A 20 -7.50 6.94 -2.81
C VAL A 20 -8.31 6.00 -3.71
N ASN A 21 -8.50 6.36 -4.99
CA ASN A 21 -9.24 5.53 -5.93
C ASN A 21 -8.47 4.24 -6.31
N ARG A 22 -7.15 4.31 -6.47
CA ARG A 22 -6.33 3.12 -6.73
C ARG A 22 -6.37 2.16 -5.53
N ASN A 23 -6.28 2.67 -4.31
CA ASN A 23 -6.33 1.86 -3.10
C ASN A 23 -7.68 1.17 -2.93
N LYS A 24 -8.79 1.84 -3.26
CA LYS A 24 -10.12 1.20 -3.32
C LYS A 24 -10.18 0.02 -4.30
N ASN A 25 -9.47 0.09 -5.43
CA ASN A 25 -9.43 -1.00 -6.39
C ASN A 25 -8.61 -2.19 -5.87
N VAL A 26 -7.50 -1.91 -5.18
CA VAL A 26 -6.70 -2.94 -4.50
C VAL A 26 -7.54 -3.63 -3.43
N ASP A 27 -8.22 -2.88 -2.56
CA ASP A 27 -9.10 -3.42 -1.53
C ASP A 27 -10.22 -4.30 -2.11
N LYS A 28 -10.83 -3.83 -3.21
CA LYS A 28 -11.87 -4.60 -3.91
C LYS A 28 -11.32 -5.93 -4.42
N THR A 29 -10.14 -5.91 -5.04
CA THR A 29 -9.48 -7.10 -5.58
C THR A 29 -9.16 -8.10 -4.47
N VAL A 30 -8.57 -7.63 -3.36
CA VAL A 30 -8.26 -8.46 -2.19
C VAL A 30 -9.53 -9.09 -1.63
N LYS A 31 -10.60 -8.31 -1.47
CA LYS A 31 -11.90 -8.84 -1.00
C LYS A 31 -12.48 -9.88 -1.95
N GLU A 32 -12.37 -9.69 -3.26
CA GLU A 32 -12.80 -10.68 -4.25
C GLU A 32 -12.00 -11.97 -4.16
N TRP A 33 -10.70 -11.90 -3.90
CA TRP A 33 -9.85 -13.07 -3.70
C TRP A 33 -10.10 -13.78 -2.38
N LEU A 34 -10.49 -13.06 -1.33
CA LEU A 34 -10.80 -13.62 -0.02
C LEU A 34 -12.18 -14.30 0.05
N LYS A 35 -13.16 -13.83 -0.74
CA LYS A 35 -14.56 -14.36 -0.75
C LYS A 35 -14.70 -15.89 -0.74
N PRO A 36 -13.92 -16.67 -1.54
CA PRO A 36 -14.04 -18.13 -1.53
C PRO A 36 -13.73 -18.75 -0.16
N TYR A 37 -12.79 -18.16 0.60
CA TYR A 37 -12.32 -18.68 1.88
C TYR A 37 -13.30 -18.44 3.02
N GLN A 38 -14.21 -17.46 2.89
CA GLN A 38 -15.26 -17.17 3.89
C GLN A 38 -16.20 -18.36 4.14
N LYS A 39 -16.34 -19.27 3.15
CA LYS A 39 -17.18 -20.47 3.27
C LYS A 39 -16.43 -21.70 3.78
N ILE A 40 -15.10 -21.62 3.86
CA ILE A 40 -14.21 -22.76 4.12
C ILE A 40 -13.59 -22.62 5.52
N LEU A 41 -13.21 -21.40 5.89
CA LEU A 41 -12.59 -21.08 7.16
C LEU A 41 -13.64 -20.76 8.22
N SER A 42 -13.26 -20.91 9.49
CA SER A 42 -14.03 -20.34 10.60
C SER A 42 -14.00 -18.81 10.52
N ASP A 43 -14.96 -18.12 11.15
CA ASP A 43 -14.98 -16.65 11.17
C ASP A 43 -13.69 -16.07 11.78
N HIS A 44 -13.14 -16.74 12.81
CA HIS A 44 -11.87 -16.36 13.42
C HIS A 44 -10.72 -16.45 12.42
N ASP A 45 -10.54 -17.62 11.80
CA ASP A 45 -9.41 -17.88 10.90
C ASP A 45 -9.51 -17.05 9.62
N TYR A 46 -10.74 -16.80 9.14
CA TYR A 46 -10.99 -15.92 8.01
C TYR A 46 -10.57 -14.47 8.29
N ASN A 47 -10.87 -13.97 9.50
CA ASN A 47 -10.47 -12.62 9.90
C ASN A 47 -8.94 -12.53 10.03
N GLU A 48 -8.30 -13.48 10.71
CA GLU A 48 -6.83 -13.53 10.83
C GLU A 48 -6.15 -13.59 9.45
N PHE A 49 -6.66 -14.44 8.56
CA PHE A 49 -6.14 -14.57 7.20
C PHE A 49 -6.32 -13.26 6.40
N SER A 50 -7.49 -12.63 6.52
CA SER A 50 -7.76 -11.35 5.86
C SER A 50 -6.83 -10.25 6.36
N GLU A 51 -6.63 -10.15 7.68
CA GLU A 51 -5.73 -9.17 8.30
C GLU A 51 -4.29 -9.37 7.83
N MET A 52 -3.81 -10.62 7.76
CA MET A 52 -2.48 -10.93 7.25
C MET A 52 -2.30 -10.47 5.79
N ILE A 53 -3.28 -10.72 4.92
CA ILE A 53 -3.22 -10.30 3.51
C ILE A 53 -3.21 -8.77 3.40
N PHE A 54 -4.09 -8.07 4.12
CA PHE A 54 -4.12 -6.60 4.12
C PHE A 54 -2.83 -6.00 4.71
N SER A 55 -2.24 -6.65 5.71
CA SER A 55 -0.94 -6.25 6.26
C SER A 55 0.16 -6.33 5.19
N VAL A 56 0.25 -7.42 4.44
CA VAL A 56 1.22 -7.57 3.35
C VAL A 56 1.01 -6.51 2.26
N VAL A 57 -0.24 -6.24 1.88
CA VAL A 57 -0.56 -5.19 0.90
C VAL A 57 -0.08 -3.82 1.38
N SER A 58 -0.38 -3.46 2.63
CA SER A 58 0.07 -2.19 3.22
C SER A 58 1.60 -2.09 3.29
N MET A 59 2.28 -3.17 3.66
CA MET A 59 3.76 -3.22 3.67
C MET A 59 4.34 -3.03 2.26
N ALA A 60 3.74 -3.65 1.24
CA ALA A 60 4.17 -3.51 -0.14
C ALA A 60 3.98 -2.07 -0.65
N GLU A 61 2.86 -1.42 -0.29
CA GLU A 61 2.59 -0.03 -0.64
C GLU A 61 3.61 0.93 -0.01
N GLN A 62 3.87 0.79 1.29
CA GLN A 62 4.88 1.60 2.00
C GLN A 62 6.28 1.41 1.40
N THR A 63 6.65 0.16 1.10
CA THR A 63 7.94 -0.17 0.49
C THR A 63 8.05 0.43 -0.92
N GLY A 64 6.97 0.33 -1.70
CA GLY A 64 6.89 0.92 -3.04
C GLY A 64 7.05 2.44 -3.01
N PHE A 65 6.39 3.12 -2.06
CA PHE A 65 6.52 4.55 -1.86
C PHE A 65 7.96 4.96 -1.50
N GLU A 66 8.58 4.30 -0.52
CA GLU A 66 9.96 4.61 -0.12
C GLU A 66 10.94 4.45 -1.29
N ASN A 67 10.78 3.37 -2.07
CA ASN A 67 11.59 3.14 -3.27
C ASN A 67 11.34 4.20 -4.35
N GLY A 68 10.08 4.59 -4.57
CA GLY A 68 9.70 5.63 -5.52
C GLY A 68 10.32 6.99 -5.18
N VAL A 69 10.25 7.40 -3.92
CA VAL A 69 10.90 8.65 -3.45
C VAL A 69 12.40 8.58 -3.64
N ARG A 70 13.04 7.47 -3.25
CA ARG A 70 14.49 7.28 -3.43
C ARG A 70 14.90 7.38 -4.89
N PHE A 71 14.12 6.77 -5.79
CA PHE A 71 14.37 6.82 -7.23
C PHE A 71 14.21 8.24 -7.78
N ALA A 72 13.13 8.94 -7.43
CA ALA A 72 12.87 10.31 -7.85
C ALA A 72 14.00 11.26 -7.43
N VAL A 73 14.46 11.18 -6.18
CA VAL A 73 15.58 12.01 -5.68
C VAL A 73 16.87 11.71 -6.44
N LYS A 74 17.19 10.42 -6.68
CA LYS A 74 18.37 10.04 -7.46
C LYS A 74 18.30 10.54 -8.91
N MET A 75 17.14 10.47 -9.54
CA MET A 75 16.92 10.95 -10.90
C MET A 75 17.13 12.47 -10.97
N LEU A 76 16.51 13.23 -10.08
CA LEU A 76 16.66 14.69 -10.02
C LEU A 76 18.12 15.09 -9.77
N TYR A 77 18.80 14.41 -8.84
CA TYR A 77 20.22 14.66 -8.60
C TYR A 77 21.08 14.38 -9.84
N SER A 78 20.80 13.30 -10.56
CA SER A 78 21.55 12.97 -11.78
C SER A 78 21.36 14.05 -12.85
N LEU A 79 20.11 14.48 -13.08
CA LEU A 79 19.78 15.53 -14.04
C LEU A 79 20.40 16.91 -13.73
N LEU A 80 20.67 17.21 -12.46
CA LEU A 80 21.30 18.47 -12.04
C LEU A 80 22.83 18.45 -12.15
N ASN A 81 23.43 17.26 -12.27
CA ASN A 81 24.88 17.08 -12.38
C ASN A 81 25.31 16.57 -13.77
N ASP A 82 24.37 16.43 -14.69
CA ASP A 82 24.61 16.32 -16.14
C ASP A 82 24.80 17.71 -16.77
#